data_AF-A0A519H0K7-F1
#
_entry.id   AF-A0A519H0K7-F1
#
_cell.length_a   1.000
_cell.length_b   1.000
_cell.length_c   1.000
_cell.angle_alpha   90.00
_cell.angle_beta   90.00
_cell.angle_gamma   90.00
#
_symmetry.space_group_name_H-M   'P 1'
#
loop_
_entity.id
_entity.type
_entity.pdbx_description
1 polymer ?
#
loop_
_entity_poly.entity_id
_entity_poly.type
_entity_poly.pdbx_seq_one_letter_code
_entity_poly.pdbx_strand_id
1 'polypeptide(L)'
;PGAHRVALAAYRGQVLPDSVAPGVEEFRDTVRAALREALLAEASVDVLLAYAETADGADDEEVLRLALGMLPPRSPRRAGLVARLERMDR
;
A
#
# COMPACT_ATOMS: atom_id res chain seq x y z
N PRO A 1 16.60 18.50 -17.59
CA PRO A 1 16.98 17.12 -18.01
C PRO A 1 17.87 16.44 -16.96
N GLY A 2 17.44 15.30 -16.40
CA GLY A 2 18.38 14.32 -15.84
C GLY A 2 18.24 13.87 -14.39
N ALA A 3 17.50 14.54 -13.50
CA ALA A 3 17.47 14.13 -12.07
C ALA A 3 16.38 13.11 -11.70
N HIS A 4 15.37 12.89 -12.55
CA HIS A 4 14.20 12.07 -12.21
C HIS A 4 14.30 10.59 -12.59
N ARG A 5 15.42 10.14 -13.18
CA ARG A 5 15.59 8.72 -13.55
C ARG A 5 16.30 7.86 -12.50
N VAL A 6 16.82 8.44 -11.41
CA VAL A 6 17.60 7.68 -10.43
C VAL A 6 16.81 7.33 -9.15
N ALA A 7 15.68 7.97 -8.87
CA ALA A 7 14.85 7.61 -7.71
C ALA A 7 14.03 6.32 -7.91
N LEU A 8 13.91 5.80 -9.13
CA LEU A 8 13.06 4.63 -9.43
C LEU A 8 13.81 3.29 -9.35
N ALA A 9 15.13 3.29 -9.13
CA ALA A 9 15.91 2.06 -9.01
C ALA A 9 15.98 1.52 -7.58
N ALA A 10 15.77 2.36 -6.55
CA ALA A 10 15.89 1.95 -5.16
C ALA A 10 14.66 1.17 -4.63
N TYR A 11 13.48 1.35 -5.24
CA TYR A 11 12.21 0.81 -4.70
C TYR A 11 11.64 -0.39 -5.48
N ARG A 12 12.49 -1.15 -6.17
CA ARG A 12 12.16 -2.50 -6.67
C ARG A 12 12.59 -3.61 -5.71
N GLY A 13 13.02 -3.26 -4.50
CA GLY A 13 13.86 -4.10 -3.66
C GLY A 13 13.22 -4.74 -2.43
N GLN A 14 11.89 -4.89 -2.37
CA GLN A 14 11.22 -5.87 -1.49
C GLN A 14 9.73 -5.94 -1.81
N VAL A 15 9.42 -6.70 -2.86
CA VAL A 15 8.12 -7.37 -2.95
C VAL A 15 8.22 -8.48 -1.91
N LEU A 16 7.62 -8.29 -0.73
CA LEU A 16 7.63 -9.31 0.32
C LEU A 16 6.96 -10.57 -0.25
N PRO A 17 7.69 -11.69 -0.33
CA PRO A 17 7.17 -12.91 -0.95
C PRO A 17 6.04 -13.48 -0.10
N ASP A 18 5.05 -14.05 -0.78
CA ASP A 18 4.07 -14.98 -0.24
C ASP A 18 4.76 -16.01 0.68
N SER A 19 4.78 -15.73 1.99
CA SER A 19 5.26 -16.69 2.98
C SER A 19 4.06 -17.48 3.50
N VAL A 20 3.81 -18.60 2.83
CA VAL A 20 2.76 -19.56 3.18
C VAL A 20 3.44 -20.72 3.91
N ALA A 21 3.38 -20.72 5.25
CA ALA A 21 3.67 -21.89 6.08
C ALA A 21 2.49 -22.13 7.05
N PRO A 22 2.05 -23.38 7.29
CA PRO A 22 0.84 -23.70 8.05
C PRO A 22 1.13 -23.83 9.57
N GLY A 23 0.24 -23.29 10.41
CA GLY A 23 0.40 -23.14 11.87
C GLY A 23 0.39 -21.68 12.35
N VAL A 24 0.00 -20.77 11.46
CA VAL A 24 0.42 -19.36 11.38
C VAL A 24 -0.80 -18.50 11.04
N GLU A 25 -1.86 -18.53 11.85
CA GLU A 25 -2.96 -17.56 11.73
C GLU A 25 -2.69 -16.38 12.66
N GLU A 26 -2.54 -16.62 13.96
CA GLU A 26 -2.22 -15.59 14.96
C GLU A 26 -0.85 -14.93 14.71
N PHE A 27 0.15 -15.72 14.30
CA PHE A 27 1.46 -15.20 13.89
C PHE A 27 1.36 -14.42 12.56
N ARG A 28 0.45 -14.81 11.65
CA ARG A 28 0.24 -14.11 10.37
C ARG A 28 -0.43 -12.76 10.60
N ASP A 29 -1.42 -12.69 11.48
CA ASP A 29 -2.07 -11.43 11.84
C ASP A 29 -1.09 -10.47 12.51
N THR A 30 -0.23 -10.99 13.39
CA THR A 30 0.85 -10.19 14.01
C THR A 30 1.82 -9.64 12.97
N VAL A 31 2.28 -10.48 12.04
CA VAL A 31 3.17 -10.05 10.95
C VAL A 31 2.49 -9.06 10.01
N ARG A 32 1.20 -9.26 9.70
CA ARG A 32 0.40 -8.34 8.88
C ARG A 32 0.24 -6.98 9.55
N ALA A 33 -0.06 -6.95 10.84
CA ALA A 33 -0.17 -5.71 11.61
C ALA A 33 1.15 -4.94 11.62
N ALA A 34 2.27 -5.62 11.91
CA ALA A 34 3.59 -5.00 11.89
C ALA A 34 3.98 -4.48 10.50
N LEU A 35 3.67 -5.23 9.43
CA LEU A 35 3.88 -4.78 8.06
C LEU A 35 3.05 -3.52 7.76
N ARG A 36 1.76 -3.55 8.09
CA ARG A 36 0.84 -2.42 7.90
C ARG A 36 1.35 -1.16 8.60
N GLU A 37 1.77 -1.27 9.85
CA GLU A 37 2.33 -0.15 10.62
C GLU A 37 3.58 0.44 9.95
N ALA A 38 4.52 -0.40 9.52
CA ALA A 38 5.71 0.05 8.81
C ALA A 38 5.35 0.76 7.48
N LEU A 39 4.34 0.27 6.77
CA LEU A 39 3.88 0.89 5.54
C LEU A 39 3.28 2.28 5.79
N LEU A 40 2.43 2.43 6.80
CA LEU A 40 1.82 3.71 7.15
C LEU A 40 2.85 4.76 7.59
N ALA A 41 3.93 4.33 8.23
CA ALA A 41 4.97 5.23 8.72
C ALA A 41 5.88 5.76 7.58
N GLU A 42 6.31 4.90 6.66
CA GLU A 42 7.46 5.21 5.79
C GLU A 42 7.31 4.80 4.32
N ALA A 43 6.20 4.15 3.92
CA ALA A 43 6.09 3.65 2.57
C ALA A 43 5.95 4.75 1.52
N SER A 44 6.51 4.49 0.33
CA SER A 44 6.25 5.30 -0.85
C SER A 44 4.82 5.07 -1.36
N VAL A 45 4.29 6.05 -2.09
CA VAL A 45 2.95 5.97 -2.69
C VAL A 45 2.77 4.75 -3.60
N ASP A 46 3.81 4.31 -4.32
CA ASP A 46 3.71 3.14 -5.18
C ASP A 46 3.59 1.83 -4.39
N VAL A 47 4.22 1.76 -3.21
CA VAL A 47 4.16 0.59 -2.32
C VAL A 47 2.80 0.52 -1.64
N LEU A 48 2.29 1.64 -1.14
CA LEU A 48 0.95 1.70 -0.58
C LEU A 48 -0.10 1.27 -1.60
N LEU A 49 0.07 1.70 -2.86
CA LEU A 49 -0.83 1.30 -3.94
C LEU A 49 -0.69 -0.17 -4.30
N ALA A 50 0.51 -0.76 -4.24
CA ALA A 50 0.69 -2.19 -4.43
C ALA A 50 0.05 -3.00 -3.29
N TYR A 51 0.24 -2.56 -2.04
CA TYR A 51 -0.39 -3.19 -0.87
C TYR A 51 -1.92 -3.10 -0.94
N ALA A 52 -2.47 -1.96 -1.38
CA ALA A 52 -3.90 -1.75 -1.57
C ALA A 52 -4.54 -2.64 -2.64
N GLU A 53 -3.77 -3.32 -3.49
CA GLU A 53 -4.28 -4.32 -4.45
C GLU A 53 -4.30 -5.74 -3.86
N THR A 54 -3.72 -5.95 -2.67
CA THR A 54 -3.79 -7.23 -1.96
C THR A 54 -5.12 -7.39 -1.22
N ALA A 55 -5.49 -8.62 -0.87
CA ALA A 55 -6.72 -8.86 -0.08
C ALA A 55 -6.70 -8.14 1.28
N ASP A 56 -5.52 -7.99 1.90
CA ASP A 56 -5.40 -7.35 3.23
C ASP A 56 -5.49 -5.83 3.13
N GLY A 57 -4.89 -5.23 2.10
CA GLY A 57 -4.93 -3.79 1.86
C GLY A 57 -6.15 -3.32 1.06
N ALA A 58 -6.95 -4.25 0.53
CA ALA A 58 -8.11 -3.93 -0.31
C ALA A 58 -9.13 -3.05 0.42
N ASP A 59 -9.33 -3.35 1.71
CA ASP A 59 -10.30 -2.70 2.57
C ASP A 59 -9.61 -1.95 3.74
N ASP A 60 -8.31 -1.66 3.61
CA ASP A 60 -7.57 -0.86 4.60
C ASP A 60 -7.74 0.63 4.33
N GLU A 61 -8.73 1.21 4.99
CA GLU A 61 -9.14 2.60 4.82
C GLU A 61 -7.99 3.60 5.05
N GLU A 62 -7.13 3.33 6.03
CA GLU A 62 -6.03 4.22 6.40
C GLU A 62 -4.96 4.24 5.30
N VAL A 63 -4.61 3.07 4.78
CA VAL A 63 -3.70 2.93 3.63
C VAL A 63 -4.27 3.64 2.41
N LEU A 64 -5.56 3.45 2.12
CA LEU A 64 -6.22 4.08 0.97
C LEU A 64 -6.21 5.62 1.08
N ARG A 65 -6.50 6.17 2.27
CA ARG A 65 -6.43 7.61 2.55
C ARG A 65 -5.02 8.15 2.45
N LEU A 66 -4.03 7.44 2.99
CA LEU A 66 -2.62 7.85 2.91
C LEU A 66 -2.15 7.88 1.46
N ALA A 67 -2.39 6.81 0.70
CA ALA A 67 -2.08 6.75 -0.73
C ALA A 67 -2.76 7.89 -1.50
N LEU A 68 -4.05 8.16 -1.22
CA LEU A 68 -4.78 9.27 -1.82
C LEU A 68 -4.16 10.63 -1.48
N GLY A 69 -3.74 10.84 -0.23
CA GLY A 69 -3.09 12.08 0.23
C GLY A 69 -1.75 12.35 -0.47
N MET A 70 -1.00 11.30 -0.78
CA MET A 70 0.32 11.41 -1.44
C MET A 70 0.24 11.61 -2.96
N LEU A 71 -0.88 11.23 -3.59
CA LEU A 71 -1.04 11.37 -5.04
C LEU A 71 -1.21 12.83 -5.48
N PRO A 72 -0.56 13.27 -6.57
CA PRO A 72 -0.80 14.59 -7.16
C PRO A 72 -2.29 14.81 -7.47
N PRO A 73 -2.86 16.02 -7.27
CA PRO A 73 -4.31 16.26 -7.41
C PRO A 73 -4.95 15.81 -8.73
N ARG A 74 -4.18 15.79 -9.82
CA ARG A 74 -4.65 15.39 -11.17
C ARG A 74 -4.30 13.95 -11.56
N SER A 75 -3.80 13.14 -10.62
CA SER A 75 -3.47 11.75 -10.92
C SER A 75 -4.75 10.95 -11.21
N PRO A 76 -4.81 10.20 -12.32
CA PRO A 76 -5.96 9.36 -12.65
C PRO A 76 -6.17 8.23 -11.63
N ARG A 77 -5.12 7.83 -10.89
CA ARG A 77 -5.18 6.80 -9.83
C ARG A 77 -6.04 7.24 -8.63
N ARG A 78 -6.30 8.55 -8.45
CA ARG A 78 -7.12 9.08 -7.35
C ARG A 78 -8.58 8.61 -7.43
N ALA A 79 -9.14 8.56 -8.65
CA ALA A 79 -10.55 8.24 -8.84
C ALA A 79 -10.91 6.85 -8.30
N GLY A 80 -10.04 5.85 -8.51
CA GLY A 80 -10.24 4.49 -8.00
C GLY A 80 -10.18 4.42 -6.47
N LEU A 81 -9.26 5.17 -5.84
CA LEU A 81 -9.15 5.21 -4.38
C LEU A 81 -10.35 5.90 -3.73
N VAL A 82 -10.81 7.03 -4.30
CA VAL A 82 -12.00 7.73 -3.82
C VAL A 82 -13.23 6.83 -3.90
N ALA A 83 -13.45 6.19 -5.06
CA ALA A 83 -14.60 5.29 -5.23
C ALA A 83 -14.57 4.09 -4.26
N ARG A 84 -13.38 3.62 -3.87
CA ARG A 84 -13.23 2.55 -2.87
C ARG A 84 -13.60 3.06 -1.48
N LEU A 85 -13.05 4.20 -1.05
CA LEU A 85 -13.37 4.84 0.23
C LEU A 85 -14.87 5.16 0.37
N GLU A 86 -15.49 5.71 -0.67
CA GLU A 86 -16.94 6.01 -0.70
C GLU A 86 -17.82 4.77 -0.55
N ARG A 87 -17.35 3.58 -0.95
CA ARG A 87 -18.08 2.32 -0.73
C ARG A 87 -17.98 1.81 0.71
N MET A 88 -16.94 2.19 1.44
CA MET A 88 -16.71 1.79 2.83
C MET A 88 -17.49 2.69 3.81
N ASP A 89 -17.67 3.96 3.47
CA ASP A 89 -18.45 4.94 4.24
C ASP A 89 -19.99 4.72 4.14
N ARG A 90 -20.45 3.72 3.38
CA ARG A 90 -21.87 3.41 3.15
C ARG A 90 -22.34 2.23 3.96
#